data_AF-A0A0K1JX21-F1
#
_entry.id   AF-A0A0K1JX21-F1
#
_cell.length_a   1.000
_cell.length_b   1.000
_cell.length_c   1.000
_cell.angle_alpha   90.00
_cell.angle_beta   90.00
_cell.angle_gamma   90.00
#
_symmetry.space_group_name_H-M   'P 1'
#
loop_
_entity.id
_entity.type
_entity.pdbx_description
1 polymer ?
#
loop_
_entity_poly.entity_id
_entity_poly.type
_entity_poly.pdbx_seq_one_letter_code
_entity_poly.pdbx_strand_id
1 'polypeptide(L)'
;MKNIFVLAAMAAALLYFAWPAEQSSVPAAPAAPISTAAAPAGKAAAPAVPLVPASPDSPSWARSPFGRAAPLAESRPRAIERRKERMKEGGYYTPEAYFTLPLKELQKRAKAGDIYALLQLGQQYYYEGPALLEEDGYKLDEDPRFVGKRHFADAAVGGHGQMPAVLTQLYAAEGDMVNAYAWRLFGEQLGEHYPKPLDISKLNNQEQNLAKQQASLLFGRFMSRAPVGGIPSQ
;
A
#
# COMPACT_ATOMS: atom_id res chain seq x y z
N MET A 1 8.68 -8.64 33.26
CA MET A 1 8.74 -9.27 31.92
C MET A 1 8.11 -8.32 30.89
N LYS A 2 8.82 -7.26 30.48
CA LYS A 2 8.25 -6.15 29.68
C LYS A 2 9.18 -5.64 28.56
N ASN A 3 10.10 -6.47 28.08
CA ASN A 3 11.16 -6.05 27.16
C ASN A 3 11.12 -6.75 25.78
N ILE A 4 10.02 -7.40 25.41
CA ILE A 4 9.95 -8.15 24.13
C ILE A 4 9.25 -7.35 23.01
N PHE A 5 8.48 -6.30 23.33
CA PHE A 5 7.73 -5.54 22.31
C PHE A 5 8.52 -4.41 21.63
N VAL A 6 9.72 -4.06 22.10
CA VAL A 6 10.54 -2.97 21.51
C VAL A 6 11.28 -3.42 20.23
N LEU A 7 11.42 -4.73 20.00
CA LEU A 7 12.14 -5.27 18.84
C LEU A 7 11.31 -5.30 17.54
N ALA A 8 9.99 -5.19 17.60
CA ALA A 8 9.13 -5.23 16.41
C ALA A 8 9.04 -3.88 15.67
N ALA A 9 9.19 -2.75 16.37
CA ALA A 9 9.08 -1.42 15.77
C ALA A 9 10.36 -0.98 15.00
N MET A 10 11.53 -1.56 15.31
CA MET A 10 12.77 -1.28 14.56
C MET A 10 12.82 -1.98 13.19
N ALA A 11 12.05 -3.05 12.98
CA ALA A 11 12.12 -3.82 11.74
C ALA A 11 11.46 -3.10 10.54
N ALA A 12 10.38 -2.33 10.75
CA ALA A 12 9.69 -1.65 9.66
C ALA A 12 10.45 -0.41 9.15
N ALA A 13 11.13 0.33 10.03
CA ALA A 13 11.93 1.50 9.66
C ALA A 13 13.20 1.12 8.87
N LEU A 14 13.80 -0.04 9.15
CA LEU A 14 14.98 -0.50 8.41
C LEU A 14 14.63 -1.07 7.02
N LEU A 15 13.40 -1.55 6.80
CA LEU A 15 13.00 -2.12 5.51
C LEU A 15 12.81 -1.08 4.39
N TYR A 16 12.54 0.20 4.72
CA TYR A 16 12.55 1.27 3.70
C TYR A 16 13.97 1.80 3.41
N PHE A 17 14.91 1.65 4.35
CA PHE A 17 16.25 2.21 4.25
C PHE A 17 17.33 1.21 3.82
N ALA A 18 17.08 -0.10 3.94
CA ALA A 18 18.02 -1.16 3.54
C ALA A 18 17.74 -1.74 2.14
N TRP A 19 16.95 -1.08 1.28
CA TRP A 19 16.62 -1.60 -0.06
C TRP A 19 17.71 -1.27 -1.09
N PRO A 20 18.47 -2.26 -1.62
CA PRO A 20 19.44 -2.05 -2.68
C PRO A 20 18.72 -1.91 -4.03
N ALA A 21 19.15 -0.94 -4.82
CA ALA A 21 18.80 -0.86 -6.22
C ALA A 21 19.76 -1.76 -7.02
N GLU A 22 19.57 -3.08 -7.06
CA GLU A 22 20.38 -3.92 -7.94
C GLU A 22 19.73 -5.25 -8.40
N GLN A 23 19.66 -5.36 -9.72
CA GLN A 23 20.02 -6.48 -10.60
C GLN A 23 19.40 -7.88 -10.41
N SER A 24 18.71 -8.27 -11.48
CA SER A 24 18.32 -9.62 -11.84
C SER A 24 19.46 -10.63 -11.73
N SER A 25 19.21 -11.74 -11.04
CA SER A 25 19.65 -13.06 -11.51
C SER A 25 18.75 -14.14 -10.92
N VAL A 26 18.04 -14.83 -11.81
CA VAL A 26 17.35 -16.09 -11.54
C VAL A 26 18.41 -17.18 -11.42
N PRO A 27 18.23 -18.13 -10.50
CA PRO A 27 18.29 -19.52 -10.92
C PRO A 27 17.12 -20.34 -10.39
N ALA A 28 16.87 -21.43 -11.10
CA ALA A 28 15.65 -22.20 -11.12
C ALA A 28 15.71 -23.49 -10.28
N ALA A 29 14.52 -23.94 -9.83
CA ALA A 29 14.10 -25.31 -9.49
C ALA A 29 14.81 -26.00 -8.28
N PRO A 30 14.23 -27.06 -7.63
CA PRO A 30 13.15 -27.94 -8.09
C PRO A 30 12.01 -28.24 -7.09
N ALA A 31 10.97 -28.89 -7.63
CA ALA A 31 9.78 -29.41 -6.96
C ALA A 31 10.01 -30.75 -6.23
N ALA A 32 9.27 -30.98 -5.14
CA ALA A 32 8.85 -32.29 -4.60
C ALA A 32 7.85 -32.08 -3.43
N PRO A 33 7.17 -33.12 -2.91
CA PRO A 33 6.18 -33.95 -3.58
C PRO A 33 4.83 -33.97 -2.84
N ILE A 34 3.85 -34.56 -3.53
CA ILE A 34 2.46 -34.78 -3.14
C ILE A 34 2.42 -35.78 -1.97
N SER A 35 1.66 -35.47 -0.90
CA SER A 35 1.37 -36.43 0.16
C SER A 35 -0.13 -36.71 0.23
N THR A 36 -0.50 -37.90 -0.25
CA THR A 36 -1.81 -38.55 -0.11
C THR A 36 -1.92 -39.18 1.28
N ALA A 37 -2.97 -38.85 2.02
CA ALA A 37 -3.42 -39.67 3.15
C ALA A 37 -4.95 -39.61 3.26
N ALA A 38 -5.56 -40.79 3.28
CA ALA A 38 -6.99 -41.03 3.23
C ALA A 38 -7.58 -41.37 4.61
N ALA A 39 -8.83 -40.92 4.82
CA ALA A 39 -9.92 -41.52 5.62
C ALA A 39 -9.74 -41.64 7.16
N PRO A 40 -10.82 -41.73 8.00
CA PRO A 40 -12.18 -42.20 7.65
C PRO A 40 -13.37 -41.39 8.19
N ALA A 41 -14.54 -41.82 7.72
CA ALA A 41 -15.88 -41.31 7.98
C ALA A 41 -16.36 -41.49 9.43
N GLY A 42 -17.06 -40.48 9.94
CA GLY A 42 -17.88 -40.53 11.15
C GLY A 42 -19.19 -39.76 10.92
N LYS A 43 -20.30 -40.50 10.93
CA LYS A 43 -21.69 -40.09 10.69
C LYS A 43 -22.26 -39.45 11.97
N ALA A 44 -22.89 -38.27 11.91
CA ALA A 44 -23.96 -37.90 12.86
C ALA A 44 -24.82 -36.71 12.36
N ALA A 45 -26.12 -36.81 12.64
CA ALA A 45 -27.26 -36.07 12.15
C ALA A 45 -27.31 -34.54 12.42
N ALA A 46 -28.08 -33.87 11.56
CA ALA A 46 -28.47 -32.45 11.57
C ALA A 46 -29.37 -32.03 12.76
N PRO A 47 -29.66 -30.72 12.88
CA PRO A 47 -31.01 -30.30 12.49
C PRO A 47 -31.06 -29.10 11.53
N ALA A 48 -32.18 -29.03 10.82
CA ALA A 48 -32.48 -28.16 9.70
C ALA A 48 -32.64 -26.67 10.08
N VAL A 49 -32.15 -25.80 9.21
CA VAL A 49 -32.38 -24.34 9.21
C VAL A 49 -33.11 -24.00 7.91
N PRO A 50 -34.16 -23.14 7.94
CA PRO A 50 -35.09 -22.98 6.84
C PRO A 50 -34.48 -22.39 5.55
N LEU A 51 -34.94 -22.92 4.42
CA LEU A 51 -34.68 -22.45 3.05
C LEU A 51 -35.13 -20.99 2.88
N VAL A 52 -34.17 -20.11 2.62
CA VAL A 52 -34.42 -18.82 1.96
C VAL A 52 -34.36 -19.07 0.44
N PRO A 53 -35.37 -18.68 -0.35
CA PRO A 53 -35.37 -18.92 -1.79
C PRO A 53 -34.25 -18.13 -2.48
N ALA A 54 -33.48 -18.86 -3.29
CA ALA A 54 -32.33 -18.37 -4.04
C ALA A 54 -32.74 -17.40 -5.16
N SER A 55 -32.03 -16.28 -5.28
CA SER A 55 -32.06 -15.44 -6.48
C SER A 55 -31.34 -16.13 -7.65
N PRO A 56 -31.83 -16.02 -8.89
CA PRO A 56 -31.41 -16.87 -10.01
C PRO A 56 -30.01 -16.58 -10.61
N ASP A 57 -29.29 -15.55 -10.16
CA ASP A 57 -28.07 -15.08 -10.85
C ASP A 57 -26.73 -15.43 -10.18
N SER A 58 -26.70 -16.43 -9.29
CA SER A 58 -25.43 -16.85 -8.66
C SER A 58 -24.73 -17.96 -9.46
N PRO A 59 -23.46 -17.78 -9.89
CA PRO A 59 -22.71 -18.79 -10.62
C PRO A 59 -22.47 -20.05 -9.76
N SER A 60 -22.46 -21.21 -10.42
CA SER A 60 -22.55 -22.56 -9.81
C SER A 60 -21.43 -22.92 -8.82
N TRP A 61 -20.30 -22.20 -8.83
CA TRP A 61 -19.20 -22.40 -7.89
C TRP A 61 -19.49 -21.83 -6.48
N ALA A 62 -20.50 -20.97 -6.33
CA ALA A 62 -20.93 -20.42 -5.03
C ALA A 62 -21.78 -21.40 -4.19
N ARG A 63 -22.03 -22.62 -4.66
CA ARG A 63 -22.87 -23.64 -3.98
C ARG A 63 -22.07 -24.70 -3.22
N SER A 64 -20.77 -24.52 -3.00
CA SER A 64 -19.99 -25.46 -2.17
C SER A 64 -20.17 -25.16 -0.68
N PRO A 65 -20.60 -26.12 0.16
CA PRO A 65 -20.71 -25.94 1.61
C PRO A 65 -19.35 -25.80 2.32
N PHE A 66 -18.24 -25.95 1.57
CA PHE A 66 -16.87 -25.73 2.03
C PHE A 66 -16.22 -24.49 1.40
N GLY A 67 -16.95 -23.77 0.53
CA GLY A 67 -16.49 -22.51 -0.02
C GLY A 67 -16.54 -21.45 1.08
N ARG A 68 -15.39 -21.14 1.69
CA ARG A 68 -15.22 -19.83 2.32
C ARG A 68 -15.63 -18.81 1.27
N ALA A 69 -16.68 -18.04 1.53
CA ALA A 69 -17.04 -16.91 0.69
C ALA A 69 -15.81 -15.99 0.63
N ALA A 70 -15.05 -16.06 -0.46
CA ALA A 70 -14.07 -15.05 -0.75
C ALA A 70 -14.85 -13.73 -0.84
N PRO A 71 -14.37 -12.65 -0.22
CA PRO A 71 -15.01 -11.35 -0.38
C PRO A 71 -15.14 -11.11 -1.89
N LEU A 72 -16.38 -10.94 -2.37
CA LEU A 72 -16.66 -10.74 -3.79
C LEU A 72 -15.73 -9.64 -4.29
N ALA A 73 -14.81 -10.00 -5.18
CA ALA A 73 -13.92 -9.04 -5.81
C ALA A 73 -14.81 -7.93 -6.40
N GLU A 74 -14.56 -6.69 -5.97
CA GLU A 74 -15.35 -5.57 -6.43
C GLU A 74 -15.17 -5.43 -7.95
N SER A 75 -16.27 -5.19 -8.67
CA SER A 75 -16.20 -4.97 -10.12
C SER A 75 -15.27 -3.79 -10.43
N ARG A 76 -14.42 -3.91 -11.45
CA ARG A 76 -13.44 -2.89 -11.86
C ARG A 76 -14.02 -1.47 -11.99
N PRO A 77 -15.20 -1.23 -12.59
CA PRO A 77 -15.77 0.12 -12.65
C PRO A 77 -16.04 0.73 -11.26
N ARG A 78 -16.54 -0.07 -10.33
CA ARG A 78 -16.82 0.38 -8.96
C ARG A 78 -15.55 0.66 -8.17
N ALA A 79 -14.50 -0.15 -8.36
CA ALA A 79 -13.19 0.10 -7.77
C ALA A 79 -12.59 1.44 -8.24
N ILE A 80 -12.73 1.76 -9.53
CA ILE A 80 -12.30 3.05 -10.09
C ILE A 80 -13.03 4.22 -9.45
N GLU A 81 -14.35 4.16 -9.31
CA GLU A 81 -15.12 5.23 -8.68
C GLU A 81 -14.74 5.43 -7.20
N ARG A 82 -14.60 4.34 -6.43
CA ARG A 82 -14.10 4.44 -5.05
C ARG A 82 -12.70 5.02 -4.97
N ARG A 83 -11.84 4.74 -5.96
CA ARG A 83 -10.51 5.32 -6.04
C ARG A 83 -10.58 6.83 -6.25
N LYS A 84 -11.43 7.30 -7.17
CA LYS A 84 -11.66 8.73 -7.39
C LYS A 84 -12.16 9.43 -6.13
N GLU A 85 -13.09 8.82 -5.40
CA GLU A 85 -13.60 9.33 -4.13
C GLU A 85 -12.48 9.49 -3.08
N ARG A 86 -11.67 8.45 -2.85
CA ARG A 86 -10.54 8.51 -1.91
C ARG A 86 -9.51 9.58 -2.29
N MET A 87 -9.20 9.69 -3.58
CA MET A 87 -8.26 10.71 -4.08
C MET A 87 -8.80 12.12 -3.84
N LYS A 88 -10.08 12.34 -4.12
CA LYS A 88 -10.78 13.60 -3.84
C LYS A 88 -10.77 13.94 -2.35
N GLU A 89 -11.07 12.98 -1.47
CA GLU A 89 -11.00 13.15 -0.02
C GLU A 89 -9.59 13.51 0.46
N GLY A 90 -8.57 12.92 -0.16
CA GLY A 90 -7.17 13.24 0.11
C GLY A 90 -6.68 14.54 -0.53
N GLY A 91 -7.49 15.22 -1.35
CA GLY A 91 -7.15 16.49 -1.99
C GLY A 91 -6.20 16.38 -3.19
N TYR A 92 -6.08 15.21 -3.81
CA TYR A 92 -5.20 14.99 -4.98
C TYR A 92 -5.90 14.26 -6.11
N TYR A 93 -5.36 14.37 -7.32
CA TYR A 93 -6.02 13.91 -8.53
C TYR A 93 -5.02 13.36 -9.55
N THR A 94 -5.51 12.52 -10.45
CA THR A 94 -4.77 12.04 -11.63
C THR A 94 -5.66 12.20 -12.87
N PRO A 95 -5.10 12.34 -14.08
CA PRO A 95 -5.89 12.36 -15.30
C PRO A 95 -6.73 11.09 -15.47
N GLU A 96 -7.90 11.21 -16.09
CA GLU A 96 -8.88 10.11 -16.22
C GLU A 96 -8.28 8.86 -16.87
N ALA A 97 -7.39 9.05 -17.85
CA ALA A 97 -6.71 7.96 -18.56
C ALA A 97 -5.93 7.02 -17.61
N TYR A 98 -5.46 7.50 -16.47
CA TYR A 98 -4.66 6.69 -15.53
C TYR A 98 -5.49 5.65 -14.76
N PHE A 99 -6.81 5.85 -14.62
CA PHE A 99 -7.66 4.92 -13.88
C PHE A 99 -7.88 3.59 -14.60
N THR A 100 -7.75 3.59 -15.93
CA THR A 100 -8.00 2.42 -16.77
C THR A 100 -6.71 1.70 -17.18
N LEU A 101 -5.54 2.30 -16.95
CA LEU A 101 -4.25 1.69 -17.28
C LEU A 101 -4.03 0.36 -16.54
N PRO A 102 -3.46 -0.65 -17.21
CA PRO A 102 -3.11 -1.91 -16.56
C PRO A 102 -1.94 -1.72 -15.59
N LEU A 103 -1.87 -2.57 -14.57
CA LEU A 103 -0.89 -2.48 -13.49
C LEU A 103 0.56 -2.43 -14.00
N LYS A 104 0.89 -3.27 -14.99
CA LYS A 104 2.22 -3.30 -15.64
C LYS A 104 2.62 -1.98 -16.31
N GLU A 105 1.66 -1.29 -16.94
CA GLU A 105 1.91 0.01 -17.58
C GLU A 105 2.10 1.11 -16.54
N LEU A 106 1.31 1.09 -15.47
CA LEU A 106 1.50 1.98 -14.32
C LEU A 106 2.88 1.78 -13.69
N GLN A 107 3.32 0.52 -13.50
CA GLN A 107 4.67 0.22 -13.00
C GLN A 107 5.78 0.74 -13.93
N LYS A 108 5.62 0.59 -15.25
CA LYS A 108 6.57 1.10 -16.23
C LYS A 108 6.71 2.62 -16.14
N ARG A 109 5.58 3.33 -16.07
CA ARG A 109 5.56 4.80 -15.94
C ARG A 109 6.12 5.27 -14.61
N ALA A 110 5.75 4.61 -13.51
CA ALA A 110 6.28 4.91 -12.19
C ALA A 110 7.81 4.76 -12.13
N LYS A 111 8.38 3.75 -12.78
CA LYS A 111 9.84 3.59 -12.93
C LYS A 111 10.48 4.76 -13.68
N ALA A 112 9.76 5.39 -14.60
CA ALA A 112 10.22 6.59 -15.30
C ALA A 112 10.02 7.89 -14.50
N GLY A 113 9.52 7.81 -13.26
CA GLY A 113 9.27 8.97 -12.40
C GLY A 113 7.94 9.67 -12.64
N ASP A 114 7.01 9.04 -13.38
CA ASP A 114 5.66 9.57 -13.56
C ASP A 114 4.89 9.58 -12.24
N ILE A 115 4.66 10.80 -11.72
CA ILE A 115 3.99 11.02 -10.44
C ILE A 115 2.55 10.48 -10.48
N TYR A 116 1.82 10.63 -11.57
CA TYR A 116 0.43 10.16 -11.64
C TYR A 116 0.36 8.63 -11.62
N ALA A 117 1.32 7.96 -12.26
CA ALA A 117 1.44 6.52 -12.16
C ALA A 117 1.78 6.07 -10.73
N LEU A 118 2.69 6.78 -10.04
CA LEU A 118 3.01 6.51 -8.63
C LEU A 118 1.78 6.66 -7.73
N LEU A 119 0.97 7.70 -7.92
CA LEU A 119 -0.27 7.90 -7.16
C LEU A 119 -1.28 6.75 -7.39
N GLN A 120 -1.47 6.34 -8.64
CA GLN A 120 -2.36 5.21 -8.96
C GLN A 120 -1.87 3.89 -8.36
N LEU A 121 -0.56 3.61 -8.45
CA LEU A 121 0.00 2.42 -7.82
C LEU A 121 -0.17 2.48 -6.30
N GLY A 122 0.09 3.63 -5.68
CA GLY A 122 -0.13 3.83 -4.24
C GLY A 122 -1.56 3.50 -3.83
N GLN A 123 -2.54 4.03 -4.58
CA GLN A 123 -3.96 3.77 -4.38
C GLN A 123 -4.32 2.30 -4.52
N GLN A 124 -3.91 1.67 -5.63
CA GLN A 124 -4.25 0.28 -5.93
C GLN A 124 -3.61 -0.68 -4.93
N TYR A 125 -2.32 -0.55 -4.66
CA TYR A 125 -1.65 -1.44 -3.71
C TYR A 125 -2.18 -1.23 -2.28
N TYR A 126 -2.36 0.01 -1.82
CA TYR A 126 -2.75 0.25 -0.42
C TYR A 126 -4.20 -0.15 -0.12
N TYR A 127 -5.14 0.18 -1.01
CA TYR A 127 -6.58 -0.01 -0.77
C TYR A 127 -7.18 -1.22 -1.48
N GLU A 128 -6.56 -1.69 -2.56
CA GLU A 128 -7.13 -2.68 -3.48
C GLU A 128 -6.27 -3.96 -3.58
N GLY A 129 -5.24 -4.13 -2.74
CA GLY A 129 -4.29 -5.25 -2.78
C GLY A 129 -4.91 -6.64 -3.04
N PRO A 130 -5.97 -7.07 -2.33
CA PRO A 130 -6.62 -8.36 -2.59
C PRO A 130 -7.19 -8.51 -4.01
N ALA A 131 -7.64 -7.42 -4.63
CA ALA A 131 -8.18 -7.43 -6.00
C ALA A 131 -7.07 -7.45 -7.07
N LEU A 132 -5.81 -7.18 -6.69
CA LEU A 132 -4.67 -7.20 -7.61
C LEU A 132 -4.04 -8.59 -7.79
N LEU A 133 -4.46 -9.59 -7.00
CA LEU A 133 -3.88 -10.95 -7.06
C LEU A 133 -3.95 -11.58 -8.46
N GLU A 134 -4.94 -11.18 -9.26
CA GLU A 134 -5.19 -11.68 -10.61
C GLU A 134 -4.65 -10.73 -11.71
N GLU A 135 -4.10 -9.56 -11.34
CA GLU A 135 -3.59 -8.57 -12.28
C GLU A 135 -2.14 -8.85 -12.68
N ASP A 136 -1.88 -8.73 -13.97
CA ASP A 136 -0.57 -9.01 -14.56
C ASP A 136 0.48 -7.99 -14.07
N GLY A 137 1.54 -8.49 -13.46
CA GLY A 137 2.60 -7.67 -12.85
C GLY A 137 2.43 -7.41 -11.35
N TYR A 138 1.42 -7.98 -10.69
CA TYR A 138 1.31 -7.95 -9.24
C TYR A 138 2.43 -8.74 -8.56
N LYS A 139 2.95 -8.20 -7.46
CA LYS A 139 4.01 -8.82 -6.66
C LYS A 139 3.41 -9.50 -5.42
N LEU A 140 3.48 -10.82 -5.38
CA LEU A 140 2.89 -11.64 -4.31
C LEU A 140 3.75 -11.74 -3.04
N ASP A 141 5.02 -11.35 -3.13
CA ASP A 141 6.04 -11.50 -2.08
C ASP A 141 6.15 -10.30 -1.13
N GLU A 142 5.49 -9.19 -1.45
CA GLU A 142 5.52 -7.96 -0.65
C GLU A 142 4.13 -7.65 -0.06
N ASP A 143 4.07 -7.09 1.16
CA ASP A 143 2.82 -6.57 1.72
C ASP A 143 2.27 -5.42 0.84
N PRO A 144 1.07 -5.56 0.25
CA PRO A 144 0.54 -4.55 -0.66
C PRO A 144 0.36 -3.19 0.03
N ARG A 145 0.07 -3.12 1.33
CA ARG A 145 -0.04 -1.84 2.03
C ARG A 145 1.31 -1.14 2.15
N PHE A 146 2.36 -1.90 2.46
CA PHE A 146 3.72 -1.38 2.45
C PHE A 146 4.13 -0.88 1.05
N VAL A 147 3.87 -1.66 -0.01
CA VAL A 147 4.15 -1.26 -1.40
C VAL A 147 3.39 0.01 -1.79
N GLY A 148 2.12 0.12 -1.41
CA GLY A 148 1.31 1.30 -1.67
C GLY A 148 1.87 2.56 -1.02
N LYS A 149 2.25 2.47 0.27
CA LYS A 149 2.92 3.58 0.98
C LYS A 149 4.25 3.96 0.33
N ARG A 150 5.02 2.99 -0.16
CA ARG A 150 6.27 3.26 -0.91
C ARG A 150 6.00 4.11 -2.16
N HIS A 151 4.98 3.78 -2.94
CA HIS A 151 4.65 4.59 -4.12
C HIS A 151 4.15 6.00 -3.78
N PHE A 152 3.37 6.15 -2.71
CA PHE A 152 3.01 7.49 -2.20
C PHE A 152 4.24 8.27 -1.71
N ALA A 153 5.18 7.61 -1.04
CA ALA A 153 6.43 8.23 -0.59
C ALA A 153 7.29 8.68 -1.76
N ASP A 154 7.40 7.85 -2.80
CA ASP A 154 8.10 8.22 -4.05
C ASP A 154 7.44 9.41 -4.75
N ALA A 155 6.11 9.49 -4.75
CA ALA A 155 5.38 10.64 -5.27
C ALA A 155 5.62 11.91 -4.42
N ALA A 156 5.64 11.80 -3.10
CA ALA A 156 5.96 12.90 -2.18
C ALA A 156 7.37 13.46 -2.44
N VAL A 157 8.37 12.58 -2.48
CA VAL A 157 9.76 12.94 -2.78
C VAL A 157 9.93 13.39 -4.23
N GLY A 158 9.05 12.97 -5.13
CA GLY A 158 8.94 13.48 -6.51
C GLY A 158 8.31 14.87 -6.61
N GLY A 159 7.89 15.49 -5.51
CA GLY A 159 7.34 16.84 -5.47
C GLY A 159 5.81 16.93 -5.48
N HIS A 160 5.11 15.81 -5.27
CA HIS A 160 3.67 15.88 -5.08
C HIS A 160 3.31 16.42 -3.69
N GLY A 161 2.92 17.70 -3.64
CA GLY A 161 2.70 18.47 -2.41
C GLY A 161 1.82 17.78 -1.38
N GLN A 162 0.69 17.18 -1.78
CA GLN A 162 -0.28 16.60 -0.83
C GLN A 162 0.11 15.24 -0.22
N MET A 163 1.13 14.55 -0.75
CA MET A 163 1.44 13.18 -0.31
C MET A 163 2.00 13.07 1.11
N PRO A 164 2.82 14.01 1.63
CA PRO A 164 3.22 14.02 3.03
C PRO A 164 2.02 14.03 3.99
N ALA A 165 0.96 14.78 3.66
CA ALA A 165 -0.27 14.79 4.44
C ALA A 165 -0.99 13.44 4.45
N VAL A 166 -1.12 12.82 3.28
CA VAL A 166 -1.71 11.49 3.14
C VAL A 166 -0.91 10.47 3.95
N LEU A 167 0.41 10.43 3.77
CA LEU A 167 1.28 9.49 4.48
C LEU A 167 1.24 9.69 5.99
N THR A 168 1.22 10.94 6.47
CA THR A 168 1.03 11.26 7.89
C THR A 168 -0.24 10.60 8.44
N GLN A 169 -1.37 10.72 7.72
CA GLN A 169 -2.64 10.15 8.14
C GLN A 169 -2.63 8.61 8.09
N LEU A 170 -2.04 8.03 7.04
CA LEU A 170 -1.95 6.57 6.89
C LEU A 170 -1.15 5.94 8.03
N TYR A 171 0.06 6.44 8.28
CA TYR A 171 0.90 5.92 9.36
C TYR A 171 0.29 6.15 10.73
N ALA A 172 -0.36 7.30 10.97
CA ALA A 172 -1.04 7.57 12.23
C ALA A 172 -2.22 6.60 12.46
N ALA A 173 -2.99 6.30 11.41
CA ALA A 173 -4.11 5.35 11.48
C ALA A 173 -3.65 3.91 11.74
N GLU A 174 -2.43 3.56 11.30
CA GLU A 174 -1.80 2.26 11.57
C GLU A 174 -1.09 2.19 12.93
N GLY A 175 -1.04 3.30 13.67
CA GLY A 175 -0.37 3.39 14.97
C GLY A 175 1.15 3.62 14.89
N ASP A 176 1.70 3.81 13.69
CA ASP A 176 3.11 4.13 13.47
C ASP A 176 3.35 5.64 13.60
N MET A 177 3.35 6.09 14.86
CA MET A 177 3.46 7.51 15.17
C MET A 177 4.82 8.11 14.79
N VAL A 178 5.89 7.30 14.72
CA VAL A 178 7.22 7.76 14.32
C VAL A 178 7.22 8.16 12.84
N ASN A 179 6.78 7.26 11.96
CA ASN A 179 6.69 7.56 10.54
C ASN A 179 5.66 8.67 10.26
N ALA A 180 4.52 8.66 10.96
CA ALA A 180 3.54 9.74 10.84
C ALA A 180 4.16 11.10 11.16
N TYR A 181 4.95 11.20 12.23
CA TYR A 181 5.60 12.44 12.61
C TYR A 181 6.72 12.83 11.65
N ALA A 182 7.49 11.87 11.13
CA ALA A 182 8.53 12.14 10.13
C ALA A 182 7.95 12.75 8.84
N TRP A 183 6.85 12.18 8.33
CA TRP A 183 6.18 12.71 7.14
C TRP A 183 5.56 14.09 7.38
N ARG A 184 5.01 14.33 8.57
CA ARG A 184 4.53 15.66 8.96
C ARG A 184 5.64 16.69 8.94
N LEU A 185 6.78 16.40 9.60
CA LEU A 185 7.93 17.30 9.62
C LEU A 185 8.47 17.58 8.22
N PHE A 186 8.53 16.55 7.37
CA PHE A 186 8.92 16.69 5.97
C PHE A 186 7.97 17.66 5.22
N GLY A 187 6.66 17.49 5.36
CA GLY A 187 5.69 18.40 4.74
C GLY A 187 5.75 19.83 5.30
N GLU A 188 5.90 20.00 6.62
CA GLU A 188 6.08 21.31 7.26
C GLU A 188 7.33 22.03 6.71
N GLN A 189 8.42 21.29 6.46
CA GLN A 189 9.63 21.83 5.85
C GLN A 189 9.43 22.25 4.38
N LEU A 190 8.46 21.67 3.68
CA LEU A 190 8.03 22.08 2.34
C LEU A 190 6.99 23.22 2.37
N GLY A 191 6.61 23.71 3.55
CA GLY A 191 5.62 24.77 3.73
C GLY A 191 4.17 24.28 3.80
N GLU A 192 3.92 22.98 3.97
CA GLU A 192 2.57 22.49 4.20
C GLU A 192 2.05 22.88 5.60
N HIS A 193 0.75 23.20 5.65
CA HIS A 193 0.06 23.49 6.90
C HIS A 193 -0.94 22.38 7.23
N TYR A 194 -0.73 21.73 8.38
CA TYR A 194 -1.58 20.64 8.83
C TYR A 194 -2.72 21.15 9.73
N PRO A 195 -4.00 21.04 9.31
CA PRO A 195 -5.12 21.55 10.09
C PRO A 195 -5.36 20.77 11.38
N LYS A 196 -4.96 19.49 11.42
CA LYS A 196 -5.12 18.62 12.60
C LYS A 196 -3.75 18.42 13.28
N PRO A 197 -3.63 18.66 14.60
CA PRO A 197 -2.41 18.34 15.33
C PRO A 197 -2.22 16.83 15.41
N LEU A 198 -0.99 16.38 15.22
CA LEU A 198 -0.59 15.00 15.49
C LEU A 198 -0.28 14.89 16.98
N ASP A 199 -0.78 13.86 17.64
CA ASP A 199 -0.56 13.65 19.08
C ASP A 199 0.86 13.12 19.36
N ILE A 200 1.83 14.04 19.36
CA ILE A 200 3.24 13.77 19.60
C ILE A 200 3.54 13.35 21.04
N SER A 201 2.59 13.49 21.97
CA SER A 201 2.76 13.07 23.37
C SER A 201 2.92 11.55 23.50
N LYS A 202 2.48 10.81 22.48
CA LYS A 202 2.65 9.36 22.36
C LYS A 202 4.09 8.94 22.02
N LEU A 203 4.96 9.87 21.63
CA LEU A 203 6.34 9.61 21.26
C LEU A 203 7.30 10.01 22.37
N ASN A 204 8.23 9.13 22.71
CA ASN A 204 9.35 9.46 23.59
C ASN A 204 10.44 10.26 22.86
N ASN A 205 11.43 10.77 23.60
CA ASN A 205 12.51 11.59 23.02
C ASN A 205 13.34 10.87 21.95
N GLN A 206 13.57 9.55 22.08
CA GLN A 206 14.32 8.78 21.08
C GLN A 206 13.52 8.66 19.78
N GLU A 207 12.23 8.37 19.88
CA GLU A 207 11.32 8.25 18.74
C GLU A 207 11.15 9.59 18.00
N GLN A 208 11.04 10.70 18.73
CA GLN A 208 11.00 12.03 18.13
C GLN A 208 12.30 12.36 17.39
N ASN A 209 13.46 11.99 17.96
CA ASN A 209 14.74 12.19 17.29
C ASN A 209 14.88 11.32 16.03
N LEU A 210 14.38 10.08 16.07
CA LEU A 210 14.34 9.21 14.90
C LEU A 210 13.46 9.81 13.80
N ALA A 211 12.27 10.31 14.14
CA ALA A 211 11.37 10.97 13.19
C ALA A 211 12.02 12.21 12.54
N LYS A 212 12.74 13.03 13.32
CA LYS A 212 13.49 14.20 12.79
C LYS A 212 14.62 13.80 11.84
N GLN A 213 15.36 12.74 12.16
CA GLN A 213 16.41 12.21 11.28
C GLN A 213 15.80 11.69 9.97
N GLN A 214 14.71 10.92 10.06
CA GLN A 214 13.98 10.44 8.88
C GLN A 214 13.46 11.58 8.01
N ALA A 215 12.83 12.60 8.61
CA ALA A 215 12.38 13.79 7.89
C ALA A 215 13.52 14.50 7.17
N SER A 216 14.68 14.63 7.81
CA SER A 216 15.88 15.22 7.22
C SER A 216 16.39 14.42 6.02
N LEU A 217 16.35 13.08 6.10
CA LEU A 217 16.73 12.20 4.98
C LEU A 217 15.72 12.30 3.82
N LEU A 218 14.42 12.36 4.11
CA LEU A 218 13.38 12.58 3.10
C LEU A 218 13.60 13.91 2.39
N PHE A 219 13.87 14.98 3.14
CA PHE A 219 14.19 16.28 2.58
C PHE A 219 15.46 16.26 1.72
N GLY A 220 16.53 15.60 2.18
CA GLY A 220 17.75 15.42 1.39
C GLY A 220 17.50 14.71 0.06
N ARG A 221 16.66 13.65 0.05
CA ARG A 221 16.25 12.95 -1.17
C ARG A 221 15.43 13.84 -2.09
N PHE A 222 14.48 14.61 -1.55
CA PHE A 222 13.68 15.57 -2.31
C PHE A 222 14.58 16.61 -3.00
N MET A 223 15.52 17.21 -2.25
CA MET A 223 16.47 18.19 -2.79
C MET A 223 17.39 17.61 -3.85
N SER A 224 17.79 16.34 -3.71
CA SER A 224 18.64 15.64 -4.69
C SER A 224 17.89 15.24 -5.97
N ARG A 225 16.56 15.17 -5.91
CA ARG A 225 15.68 14.78 -7.01
C ARG A 225 15.09 15.98 -7.75
N ALA A 226 15.29 17.20 -7.23
CA ALA A 226 14.89 18.43 -7.89
C ALA A 226 15.46 18.45 -9.33
N PRO A 227 14.65 18.83 -10.32
CA PRO A 227 15.04 18.68 -11.72
C PRO A 227 16.29 19.51 -12.00
N VAL A 228 17.31 18.85 -12.57
CA VAL A 228 18.30 19.49 -13.44
C VAL A 228 17.56 19.87 -14.74
N GLY A 229 16.62 20.80 -14.61
CA GLY A 229 15.79 21.34 -15.67
C GLY A 229 16.06 22.82 -15.72
N GLY A 230 17.14 23.18 -16.42
CA GLY A 230 17.45 24.57 -16.72
C GLY A 230 16.22 25.27 -17.24
N ILE A 231 15.91 26.41 -16.62
CA ILE A 231 15.05 27.42 -17.21
C ILE A 231 15.72 27.78 -18.54
N PRO A 232 15.13 27.52 -19.73
CA PRO A 232 15.57 28.23 -20.91
C PRO A 232 15.23 29.70 -20.64
N SER A 233 16.26 30.50 -20.43
CA SER A 233 16.15 31.96 -20.46
C SER A 233 15.47 32.31 -21.78
N GLN A 234 14.24 32.83 -21.72
CA GLN A 234 13.68 33.59 -22.82
C GLN A 234 14.23 35.02 -22.76
#